data_AF-A0A9W6B2H9-F1
#
_entry.id   AF-A0A9W6B2H9-F1
#
_cell.length_a   1.000
_cell.length_b   1.000
_cell.length_c   1.000
_cell.angle_alpha   90.00
_cell.angle_beta   90.00
_cell.angle_gamma   90.00
#
_symmetry.space_group_name_H-M   'P 1'
#
loop_
_entity.id
_entity.type
_entity.pdbx_description
1 polymer ?
#
loop_
_entity_poly.entity_id
_entity_poly.type
_entity_poly.pdbx_seq_one_letter_code
_entity_poly.pdbx_strand_id
1 'polypeptide(L)'
;MENDAFKRDAQIVLQRIHPWFKGLSNVFYYLIIVKDYYDHRINFYFEIKRKHQLTRAVPLHSIPIDFDRLIAILVEFRKSSQLAIVYRQFEKREVKLIKQGVRSNGRQASS
;
A
#
# COMPACT_ATOMS: atom_id res chain seq x y z
N MET A 1 -3.14 18.84 11.20
CA MET A 1 -3.20 17.66 12.09
C MET A 1 -3.50 16.38 11.31
N GLU A 2 -4.49 16.34 10.42
CA GLU A 2 -4.85 15.13 9.65
C GLU A 2 -3.76 14.67 8.67
N ASN A 3 -3.11 15.61 7.97
CA ASN A 3 -1.97 15.32 7.09
C ASN A 3 -0.78 14.64 7.81
N ASP A 4 -0.57 14.92 9.10
CA ASP A 4 0.53 14.34 9.88
C ASP A 4 0.23 12.88 10.26
N ALA A 5 -1.03 12.59 10.57
CA ALA A 5 -1.49 11.23 10.84
C ALA A 5 -1.33 10.32 9.60
N PHE A 6 -1.70 10.83 8.42
CA PHE A 6 -1.59 10.06 7.17
C PHE A 6 -0.14 9.76 6.78
N LYS A 7 0.76 10.73 6.97
CA LYS A 7 2.21 10.51 6.79
C LYS A 7 2.75 9.46 7.75
N ARG A 8 2.28 9.46 9.00
CA ARG A 8 2.68 8.47 10.01
C ARG A 8 2.24 7.05 9.61
N ASP A 9 1.04 6.88 9.04
CA ASP A 9 0.61 5.57 8.55
C ASP A 9 1.49 5.06 7.40
N ALA A 10 1.90 5.94 6.48
CA ALA A 10 2.82 5.58 5.40
C ALA A 10 4.18 5.11 5.96
N GLN A 11 4.69 5.81 6.97
CA GLN A 11 5.92 5.41 7.66
C GLN A 11 5.78 4.05 8.34
N ILE A 12 4.65 3.78 9.01
CA ILE A 12 4.38 2.47 9.63
C ILE A 12 4.43 1.35 8.59
N VAL A 13 3.77 1.55 7.43
CA VAL A 13 3.78 0.57 6.33
C VAL A 13 5.20 0.31 5.84
N LEU A 14 5.99 1.36 5.57
CA LEU A 14 7.37 1.24 5.10
C LEU A 14 8.29 0.57 6.13
N GLN A 15 8.21 0.99 7.39
CA GLN A 15 9.00 0.41 8.48
C GLN A 15 8.72 -1.08 8.65
N ARG A 16 7.45 -1.49 8.54
CA ARG A 16 7.07 -2.89 8.65
C ARG A 16 7.46 -3.72 7.43
N ILE A 17 7.62 -3.12 6.25
CA ILE A 17 8.15 -3.82 5.06
C ILE A 17 9.66 -4.06 5.17
N HIS A 18 10.40 -3.07 5.68
CA HIS A 18 11.87 -3.07 5.70
C HIS A 18 12.53 -4.39 6.14
N PRO A 19 12.16 -5.03 7.28
CA PRO A 19 12.81 -6.27 7.72
C PRO A 19 12.53 -7.48 6.80
N TRP A 20 11.49 -7.42 5.96
CA TRP A 20 11.09 -8.52 5.07
C TRP A 20 11.62 -8.35 3.65
N PHE A 21 11.97 -7.13 3.25
CA PHE A 21 12.50 -6.87 1.92
C PHE A 21 13.99 -7.20 1.86
N LYS A 22 14.32 -8.35 1.27
CA LYS A 22 15.70 -8.85 1.19
C LYS A 22 16.41 -8.55 -0.14
N GLY A 23 15.76 -7.85 -1.07
CA GLY A 23 16.36 -7.53 -2.38
C GLY A 23 16.77 -8.75 -3.23
N LEU A 24 16.23 -9.93 -2.95
CA LEU A 24 16.65 -11.18 -3.59
C LEU A 24 16.11 -11.30 -5.02
N SER A 25 16.94 -11.82 -5.93
CA SER A 25 16.53 -12.18 -7.29
C SER A 25 15.55 -13.37 -7.29
N ASN A 26 14.71 -13.46 -8.33
CA ASN A 26 13.66 -14.48 -8.46
C ASN A 26 12.63 -14.50 -7.31
N VAL A 27 12.52 -13.39 -6.58
CA VAL A 27 11.49 -13.15 -5.56
C VAL A 27 10.67 -11.94 -5.99
N PHE A 28 9.36 -12.11 -6.07
CA PHE A 28 8.44 -11.01 -6.30
C PHE A 28 7.91 -10.49 -4.98
N TYR A 29 7.92 -9.17 -4.84
CA TYR A 29 7.47 -8.46 -3.66
C TYR A 29 6.30 -7.53 -4.05
N TYR A 30 5.18 -7.65 -3.33
CA TYR A 30 3.99 -6.84 -3.59
C TYR A 30 3.50 -6.17 -2.31
N LEU A 31 3.02 -4.94 -2.43
CA LEU A 31 2.11 -4.36 -1.45
C LEU A 31 0.69 -4.76 -1.83
N ILE A 32 0.05 -5.59 -1.02
CA ILE A 32 -1.34 -5.98 -1.19
C ILE A 32 -2.20 -5.07 -0.33
N ILE A 33 -3.25 -4.51 -0.92
CA ILE A 33 -4.24 -3.68 -0.23
C ILE A 33 -5.59 -4.35 -0.38
N VAL A 34 -6.20 -4.70 0.74
CA VAL A 34 -7.48 -5.40 0.80
C VAL A 34 -8.52 -4.48 1.42
N LYS A 35 -9.63 -4.24 0.70
CA LYS A 35 -10.80 -3.58 1.28
C LYS A 35 -11.66 -4.64 1.95
N ASP A 36 -11.58 -4.70 3.27
CA ASP A 36 -12.32 -5.65 4.08
C ASP A 36 -13.71 -5.09 4.40
N TYR A 37 -14.72 -5.65 3.75
CA TYR A 37 -16.12 -5.24 3.91
C TYR A 37 -16.73 -5.66 5.24
N TYR A 38 -16.23 -6.73 5.87
CA TYR A 38 -16.80 -7.26 7.09
C TYR A 38 -16.37 -6.45 8.31
N ASP A 39 -15.09 -6.08 8.34
CA ASP A 39 -14.53 -5.29 9.44
C ASP A 39 -14.57 -3.78 9.18
N HIS A 40 -15.01 -3.36 8.00
CA HIS A 40 -15.00 -1.96 7.54
C HIS A 40 -13.60 -1.31 7.57
N ARG A 41 -12.59 -2.06 7.09
CA ARG A 41 -11.18 -1.63 7.12
C ARG A 41 -10.48 -1.78 5.78
N ILE A 42 -9.38 -1.05 5.61
CA ILE A 42 -8.40 -1.26 4.54
C ILE A 42 -7.16 -1.87 5.17
N ASN A 43 -6.86 -3.11 4.78
CA ASN A 43 -5.75 -3.89 5.30
C ASN A 43 -4.58 -3.90 4.31
N PHE A 44 -3.38 -3.64 4.81
CA PHE A 44 -2.14 -3.65 4.05
C PHE A 44 -1.35 -4.91 4.38
N TYR A 45 -0.86 -5.62 3.36
CA TYR A 45 0.01 -6.78 3.51
C TYR A 45 1.23 -6.67 2.61
N PHE A 46 2.33 -7.25 3.05
CA PHE A 46 3.49 -7.48 2.22
C PHE A 46 3.51 -8.93 1.74
N GLU A 47 3.36 -9.13 0.44
CA GLU A 47 3.40 -10.46 -0.16
C GLU A 47 4.77 -10.74 -0.77
N ILE A 48 5.36 -11.87 -0.37
CA ILE A 48 6.62 -12.40 -0.87
C ILE A 48 6.31 -13.68 -1.63
N LYS A 49 6.51 -13.66 -2.94
CA LYS A 49 6.25 -14.79 -3.83
C LYS A 49 7.54 -15.29 -4.46
N ARG A 50 7.79 -16.59 -4.35
CA ARG A 50 8.90 -17.28 -4.99
C ARG A 50 8.38 -18.44 -5.82
N LYS A 51 9.06 -18.73 -6.93
CA LYS A 51 8.70 -19.87 -7.78
C LYS A 51 8.84 -21.16 -6.96
N HIS A 52 7.83 -22.03 -7.03
CA HIS A 52 7.77 -23.33 -6.33
C HIS A 52 7.83 -23.26 -4.79
N GLN A 53 7.50 -22.12 -4.18
CA GLN A 53 7.39 -22.01 -2.73
C GLN A 53 6.04 -21.41 -2.34
N LEU A 54 5.63 -21.67 -1.10
CA LEU A 54 4.44 -21.05 -0.53
C LEU A 54 4.62 -19.53 -0.48
N THR A 55 3.61 -18.83 -0.97
CA THR A 55 3.50 -17.38 -0.86
C THR A 55 3.35 -17.01 0.62
N ARG A 56 4.17 -16.05 1.09
CA ARG A 56 4.04 -15.48 2.43
C ARG A 56 3.39 -14.11 2.35
N ALA A 57 2.34 -13.89 3.13
CA ALA A 57 1.75 -12.57 3.34
C ALA A 57 2.01 -12.13 4.78
N VAL A 58 2.58 -10.94 4.95
CA VAL A 58 2.85 -10.33 6.26
C VAL A 58 1.87 -9.17 6.48
N PRO A 59 1.07 -9.15 7.55
CA PRO A 59 0.21 -8.00 7.85
C PRO A 59 1.08 -6.77 8.20
N LEU A 60 0.79 -5.66 7.54
CA LEU A 60 1.54 -4.41 7.68
C LEU A 60 0.75 -3.38 8.46
N HIS A 61 -0.49 -3.09 8.11
CA HIS A 61 -1.27 -2.04 8.78
C HIS A 61 -2.75 -2.21 8.49
N SER A 62 -3.59 -1.55 9.26
CA SER A 62 -5.03 -1.56 9.05
C SER A 62 -5.64 -0.23 9.46
N ILE A 63 -6.33 0.41 8.51
CA ILE A 63 -7.00 1.70 8.71
C ILE A 63 -8.51 1.54 8.48
N PRO A 64 -9.35 2.42 9.04
CA PRO A 64 -10.75 2.51 8.62
C PRO A 64 -10.89 2.76 7.11
N ILE A 65 -12.02 2.40 6.51
CA ILE A 65 -12.27 2.72 5.09
C ILE A 65 -12.35 4.24 4.91
N ASP A 66 -11.25 4.80 4.43
CA ASP A 66 -11.06 6.20 4.08
C ASP A 66 -10.12 6.27 2.86
N PHE A 67 -10.67 6.71 1.73
CA PHE A 67 -9.91 6.75 0.47
C PHE A 67 -8.95 7.92 0.39
N ASP A 68 -9.21 9.04 1.06
CA ASP A 68 -8.29 10.19 1.06
C ASP A 68 -7.05 9.85 1.88
N ARG A 69 -7.25 9.23 3.06
CA ARG A 69 -6.16 8.66 3.85
C ARG A 69 -5.37 7.61 3.08
N LEU A 70 -6.05 6.69 2.40
CA LEU A 70 -5.39 5.69 1.55
C LEU A 70 -4.54 6.37 0.46
N ILE A 71 -5.09 7.34 -0.26
CA ILE A 71 -4.38 8.06 -1.34
C ILE A 71 -3.14 8.75 -0.77
N ALA A 72 -3.26 9.46 0.36
CA ALA A 72 -2.14 10.12 1.02
C ALA A 72 -1.03 9.13 1.42
N ILE A 73 -1.40 7.99 2.01
CA ILE A 73 -0.47 6.91 2.34
C ILE A 73 0.26 6.43 1.08
N LEU A 74 -0.46 6.21 -0.01
CA LEU A 74 0.11 5.69 -1.26
C LEU A 74 1.00 6.70 -1.98
N VAL A 75 0.69 7.99 -1.90
CA VAL A 75 1.56 9.06 -2.42
C VAL A 75 2.90 9.05 -1.68
N GLU A 76 2.89 9.05 -0.35
CA GLU A 76 4.12 9.00 0.45
C GLU A 76 4.88 7.68 0.27
N PHE A 77 4.17 6.55 0.23
CA PHE A 77 4.76 5.24 -0.05
C PHE A 77 5.52 5.22 -1.38
N ARG A 78 4.95 5.83 -2.44
CA ARG A 78 5.56 5.89 -3.76
C ARG A 78 6.82 6.73 -3.84
N LYS A 79 7.04 7.68 -2.91
CA LYS A 79 8.30 8.43 -2.82
C LYS A 79 9.46 7.54 -2.40
N SER A 80 9.19 6.52 -1.59
CA SER A 80 10.22 5.68 -0.95
C SER A 80 10.28 4.25 -1.50
N SER A 81 9.30 3.84 -2.32
CA SER A 81 9.18 2.45 -2.77
C SER A 81 8.62 2.32 -4.18
N GLN A 82 9.24 1.44 -4.95
CA GLN A 82 8.80 1.06 -6.30
C GLN A 82 8.00 -0.25 -6.33
N LEU A 83 7.68 -0.84 -5.17
CA LEU A 83 6.92 -2.09 -5.10
C LEU A 83 5.62 -2.02 -5.90
N ALA A 84 5.28 -3.13 -6.55
CA ALA A 84 4.00 -3.26 -7.23
C ALA A 84 2.87 -3.31 -6.19
N ILE A 85 1.78 -2.58 -6.47
CA ILE A 85 0.62 -2.50 -5.59
C ILE A 85 -0.53 -3.30 -6.22
N VAL A 86 -1.09 -4.23 -5.45
CA VAL A 86 -2.22 -5.07 -5.86
C VAL A 86 -3.41 -4.74 -4.97
N TYR A 87 -4.52 -4.38 -5.59
CA TYR A 87 -5.78 -4.10 -4.90
C TYR A 87 -6.66 -5.36 -4.95
N ARG A 88 -7.16 -5.80 -3.79
CA ARG A 88 -8.07 -6.94 -3.67
C ARG A 88 -9.39 -6.49 -3.04
N GLN A 89 -10.49 -7.06 -3.52
CA GLN A 89 -11.85 -6.76 -3.05
C GLN A 89 -12.33 -5.31 -3.31
N PHE A 90 -11.54 -4.45 -3.96
CA PHE A 90 -12.01 -3.15 -4.44
C PHE A 90 -12.80 -3.29 -5.75
N GLU A 91 -13.79 -2.42 -5.96
CA GLU A 91 -14.43 -2.28 -7.26
C GLU A 91 -13.48 -1.62 -8.26
N LYS A 92 -13.66 -1.93 -9.56
CA LYS A 92 -12.82 -1.37 -10.63
C LYS A 92 -12.82 0.17 -10.63
N ARG A 93 -13.97 0.79 -10.36
CA ARG A 93 -14.10 2.27 -10.32
C ARG A 93 -13.30 2.87 -9.17
N GLU A 94 -13.31 2.23 -8.00
CA GLU A 94 -12.59 2.69 -6.82
C GLU A 94 -11.08 2.65 -7.06
N VAL A 95 -10.58 1.53 -7.60
CA VAL A 95 -9.15 1.41 -7.96
C VAL A 95 -8.74 2.47 -8.98
N LYS A 96 -9.62 2.81 -9.94
CA LYS A 96 -9.36 3.88 -10.92
C LYS A 96 -9.23 5.24 -10.24
N LEU A 97 -10.16 5.58 -9.34
CA LEU A 97 -10.15 6.84 -8.59
C LEU A 97 -8.92 6.95 -7.67
N ILE A 98 -8.60 5.89 -6.92
CA ILE A 98 -7.39 5.84 -6.08
C ILE A 98 -6.14 6.08 -6.91
N LYS A 99 -5.98 5.38 -8.04
CA LYS A 99 -4.82 5.56 -8.93
C LYS A 99 -4.75 6.97 -9.52
N GLN A 100 -5.89 7.58 -9.86
CA GLN A 100 -5.94 8.96 -10.33
C GLN A 100 -5.52 9.93 -9.23
N GLY A 101 -6.07 9.78 -8.02
CA GLY A 101 -5.72 10.59 -6.85
C GLY A 101 -4.22 10.54 -6.54
N VAL A 102 -3.62 9.34 -6.54
CA VAL A 102 -2.17 9.20 -6.31
C VAL A 102 -1.35 9.92 -7.38
N ARG A 103 -1.76 9.85 -8.66
CA ARG A 103 -1.04 10.53 -9.76
C ARG A 103 -1.16 12.04 -9.71
N SER A 104 -2.35 12.56 -9.38
CA SER A 104 -2.60 14.00 -9.30
C SER A 104 -1.80 14.63 -8.16
N ASN A 105 -1.83 14.02 -6.96
CA ASN A 105 -1.10 14.51 -5.79
C ASN A 105 0.41 14.36 -5.93
N GLY A 106 0.89 13.31 -6.60
CA GLY A 106 2.32 13.11 -6.84
C GLY A 106 2.95 14.18 -7.74
N ARG A 107 2.18 14.83 -8.62
CA ARG A 107 2.68 15.91 -9.51
C ARG A 107 2.79 17.26 -8.82
N GLN A 108 1.97 17.53 -7.81
CA GLN A 108 1.97 18.80 -7.07
C GLN A 108 3.17 18.94 -6.13
N ALA A 109 3.85 17.84 -5.78
CA ALA A 109 5.02 17.83 -4.90
C ALA A 109 6.37 18.04 -5.62
N SER A 110 6.36 18.33 -6.92
CA SER A 110 7.56 18.52 -7.76
C SER A 110 7.64 19.91 -8.41
N SER A 111 6.93 20.90 -7.84
CA SER A 111 6.93 22.30 -8.27
C SER A 111 7.32 23.21 -7.11
#